data_AF-A0A0J9WRT6-F1
#
_entry.id   AF-A0A0J9WRT6-F1
#
_cell.length_a   1.000
_cell.length_b   1.000
_cell.length_c   1.000
_cell.angle_alpha   90.00
_cell.angle_beta   90.00
_cell.angle_gamma   90.00
#
_symmetry.space_group_name_H-M   'P 1'
#
loop_
_entity.id
_entity.type
_entity.pdbx_description
1 polymer ?
#
loop_
_entity_poly.entity_id
_entity_poly.type
_entity_poly.pdbx_seq_one_letter_code
_entity_poly.pdbx_strand_id
1 'polypeptide(L)' 'MINDANADKDTITGLRSPTNFGRPNWDMIFRGIRKLHSPAEAGVFFCGPKGLGSSLHTYCNKYTEPGFSFVWGKENF' A
#
# COMPACT_ATOMS: atom_id res chain seq x y z
N MET A 1 19.81 -1.91 16.76
CA MET A 1 18.79 -0.88 17.03
C MET A 1 17.45 -1.57 17.21
N ILE A 2 16.49 -0.97 17.92
CA ILE A 2 15.25 -1.67 18.27
C ILE A 2 14.35 -2.00 17.06
N ASN A 3 14.54 -1.29 15.95
CA ASN A 3 13.87 -1.50 14.67
C ASN A 3 14.96 -1.57 13.57
N ASP A 4 15.66 -2.70 13.49
CA ASP A 4 16.72 -2.95 12.51
C ASP A 4 16.11 -3.51 11.22
N ALA A 5 16.16 -2.74 10.13
CA ALA A 5 15.57 -3.10 8.86
C ALA A 5 16.20 -4.34 8.20
N ASN A 6 17.37 -4.79 8.67
CA ASN A 6 18.07 -5.97 8.17
C ASN A 6 17.92 -7.19 9.09
N ALA A 7 17.17 -7.10 10.20
CA ALA A 7 16.90 -8.24 11.06
C ALA A 7 15.75 -9.09 10.52
N ASP A 8 15.83 -10.42 10.67
CA ASP A 8 14.79 -11.36 10.24
C ASP A 8 13.43 -11.11 10.90
N LYS A 9 13.43 -10.57 12.12
CA LYS A 9 12.25 -10.21 12.90
C LYS A 9 12.52 -8.98 13.75
N ASP A 10 11.50 -8.15 13.90
CA ASP A 10 11.52 -7.04 14.85
C ASP A 10 11.63 -7.57 16.29
N THR A 11 12.47 -6.93 17.11
CA THR A 11 12.81 -7.43 18.45
C THR A 11 11.72 -7.20 19.49
N ILE A 12 10.84 -6.22 19.30
CA ILE A 12 9.73 -5.94 20.21
C ILE A 12 8.52 -6.79 19.83
N THR A 13 8.11 -6.72 18.57
CA THR A 13 6.85 -7.28 18.07
C THR A 13 7.00 -8.72 17.58
N GLY A 14 8.23 -9.17 17.29
CA GLY A 14 8.49 -10.50 16.72
C GLY A 14 8.01 -10.68 15.28
N LEU A 15 7.53 -9.62 14.63
CA LEU A 15 7.03 -9.65 13.25
C LEU A 15 8.18 -9.61 12.25
N ARG A 16 8.05 -10.35 11.13
CA ARG A 16 8.95 -10.22 9.97
C ARG A 16 8.72 -8.92 9.21
N SER A 17 7.49 -8.39 9.26
CA SER A 17 7.13 -7.15 8.58
C SER A 17 7.73 -5.96 9.32
N PRO A 18 8.47 -5.07 8.63
CA PRO A 18 9.07 -3.91 9.25
C PRO A 18 7.99 -2.90 9.68
N THR A 19 8.19 -2.28 10.85
CA THR A 19 7.35 -1.16 11.31
C THR A 19 7.92 0.15 10.79
N ASN A 20 7.16 0.85 9.95
CA ASN A 20 7.55 2.16 9.43
C ASN A 20 6.81 3.28 10.20
N PHE A 21 7.56 4.19 10.81
CA PHE A 21 7.00 5.35 11.50
C PHE A 21 6.76 6.51 10.54
N GLY A 22 5.52 7.00 10.48
CA GLY A 22 5.11 8.10 9.61
C GLY A 22 3.95 7.74 8.69
N ARG A 23 3.66 8.62 7.72
CA ARG A 23 2.65 8.35 6.69
C ARG A 23 3.27 7.53 5.55
N PRO A 24 2.54 6.58 4.95
CA PRO A 24 3.03 5.85 3.79
C PRO A 24 3.29 6.77 2.59
N ASN A 25 4.35 6.47 1.83
CA ASN A 25 4.57 7.09 0.53
C ASN A 25 3.74 6.36 -0.55
N TRP A 26 2.51 6.82 -0.76
CA TRP A 26 1.59 6.21 -1.71
C TRP A 26 2.11 6.21 -3.15
N ASP A 27 2.84 7.26 -3.57
CA ASP A 27 3.43 7.29 -4.90
C ASP A 27 4.43 6.14 -5.11
N MET A 28 5.27 5.86 -4.11
CA MET A 28 6.22 4.75 -4.17
C MET A 28 5.50 3.40 -4.18
N ILE A 29 4.49 3.23 -3.32
CA ILE A 29 3.76 1.96 -3.16
C ILE A 29 3.01 1.59 -4.45
N PHE A 30 2.21 2.50 -4.99
CA PHE A 30 1.41 2.22 -6.20
C PHE A 30 2.29 1.97 -7.43
N ARG A 31 3.37 2.76 -7.62
CA ARG A 31 4.35 2.51 -8.71
C ARG A 31 5.02 1.15 -8.55
N GLY A 32 5.37 0.78 -7.33
CA GLY A 32 6.01 -0.50 -7.01
C GLY A 32 5.12 -1.68 -7.38
N ILE A 33 3.87 -1.68 -6.91
CA ILE A 33 2.88 -2.73 -7.22
C ILE A 33 2.72 -2.89 -8.73
N ARG A 34 2.49 -1.79 -9.45
CA ARG A 34 2.34 -1.83 -10.90
C ARG A 34 3.59 -2.39 -11.61
N LYS A 35 4.78 -1.92 -11.22
CA LYS A 35 6.06 -2.36 -11.81
C LYS A 35 6.26 -3.87 -11.63
N LEU A 36 5.84 -4.42 -10.50
CA LEU A 36 6.05 -5.83 -10.16
C LEU A 36 5.00 -6.76 -10.79
N HIS A 37 3.78 -6.27 -11.03
CA HIS A 37 2.65 -7.12 -11.38
C HIS A 37 2.05 -6.83 -12.76
N SER A 38 2.58 -5.89 -13.54
CA SER A 38 2.09 -5.64 -14.90
C SER A 38 2.47 -6.78 -15.88
N PRO A 39 1.53 -7.26 -16.72
CA PRO A 39 0.14 -6.80 -16.85
C PRO A 39 -0.82 -7.51 -15.88
N ALA A 40 -1.70 -6.77 -15.20
CA ALA A 40 -2.71 -7.33 -14.30
C ALA A 40 -3.75 -6.28 -13.87
N GLU A 41 -4.70 -6.71 -13.03
CA GLU A 41 -5.60 -5.84 -12.29
C GLU A 41 -5.41 -6.06 -10.78
N ALA A 42 -5.39 -4.99 -9.99
CA ALA A 42 -5.27 -5.04 -8.53
C ALA A 42 -6.44 -4.33 -7.85
N GLY A 43 -7.17 -5.05 -7.01
CA GLY A 43 -8.17 -4.46 -6.11
C GLY A 43 -7.50 -3.73 -4.93
N VAL A 44 -7.98 -2.53 -4.63
CA VAL A 44 -7.56 -1.73 -3.47
C VAL A 44 -8.75 -1.54 -2.55
N PHE A 45 -8.69 -2.19 -1.40
CA PHE A 45 -9.76 -2.22 -0.41
C PHE A 45 -9.39 -1.39 0.83
N PHE A 46 -10.37 -0.70 1.43
CA PHE A 46 -10.12 0.17 2.57
C PHE A 46 -11.32 0.30 3.51
N CYS A 47 -11.07 0.10 4.80
CA CYS A 47 -11.94 0.48 5.91
C CYS A 47 -11.17 1.40 6.88
N GLY A 48 -11.69 2.60 7.14
CA GLY A 48 -11.03 3.58 8.00
C GLY A 48 -11.48 5.03 7.76
N PRO A 49 -10.69 6.03 8.21
CA PRO A 49 -11.07 7.44 8.12
C PRO A 49 -11.33 7.90 6.67
N LYS A 50 -12.42 8.64 6.47
CA LYS A 50 -12.88 9.10 5.14
C LYS A 50 -11.79 9.81 4.32
N GLY A 51 -11.01 10.69 4.95
CA GLY A 51 -9.95 11.44 4.25
C GLY A 51 -8.86 10.54 3.68
N LEU A 52 -8.51 9.45 4.38
CA LEU A 52 -7.54 8.48 3.88
C LEU A 52 -8.13 7.65 2.73
N GLY A 53 -9.39 7.22 2.86
CA GLY A 53 -10.09 6.52 1.77
C GLY A 53 -10.17 7.36 0.49
N SER A 54 -10.53 8.64 0.60
CA SER A 54 -10.52 9.56 -0.54
C SER A 54 -9.14 9.70 -1.18
N SER A 55 -8.08 9.74 -0.36
CA SER A 55 -6.70 9.84 -0.86
C SER A 55 -6.31 8.59 -1.66
N LEU A 56 -6.59 7.39 -1.13
CA LEU A 56 -6.28 6.13 -1.79
C LEU A 56 -7.05 5.95 -3.10
N HIS A 57 -8.32 6.36 -3.15
CA HIS A 57 -9.10 6.35 -4.40
C HIS A 57 -8.46 7.24 -5.47
N THR A 58 -8.01 8.46 -5.10
CA THR A 58 -7.25 9.33 -6.02
C THR A 58 -5.97 8.65 -6.54
N TYR A 59 -5.26 7.91 -5.68
CA TYR A 59 -4.06 7.17 -6.09
C TYR A 59 -4.36 6.01 -7.05
N CYS A 60 -5.48 5.30 -6.87
CA CYS A 60 -5.91 4.26 -7.82
C CYS A 60 -6.11 4.86 -9.22
N ASN A 61 -6.79 6.00 -9.30
CA ASN A 61 -7.04 6.71 -10.56
C ASN A 61 -5.75 7.25 -11.18
N LYS A 62 -4.82 7.77 -10.36
CA LYS A 62 -3.54 8.32 -10.81
C LYS A 62 -2.61 7.26 -11.43
N TYR A 63 -2.64 6.03 -10.92
CA TYR A 63 -1.66 4.99 -11.27
C TYR A 63 -2.16 3.87 -12.19
N THR A 64 -3.46 3.88 -12.51
CA THR A 64 -4.04 3.04 -13.56
C THR A 64 -3.55 3.51 -14.93
N GLU A 65 -3.08 2.58 -15.75
CA GLU A 65 -2.61 2.83 -17.13
C GLU A 65 -2.87 1.61 -18.02
N PRO A 66 -2.76 1.72 -19.37
CA PRO A 66 -2.92 0.57 -20.25
C PRO A 66 -2.01 -0.59 -19.85
N GLY A 67 -2.61 -1.76 -19.61
CA GLY A 67 -1.91 -2.96 -19.15
C GLY A 67 -1.89 -3.15 -17.63
N PHE A 68 -2.26 -2.15 -16.83
CA PHE A 68 -2.46 -2.35 -15.39
C PHE A 68 -3.53 -1.44 -14.77
N SER A 69 -4.55 -2.03 -14.15
CA SER A 69 -5.64 -1.30 -13.48
C SER A 69 -5.60 -1.44 -11.95
N PHE A 70 -5.84 -0.34 -11.24
CA PHE A 70 -6.19 -0.36 -9.83
C PHE A 70 -7.68 -0.13 -9.66
N VAL A 71 -8.40 -1.09 -9.06
CA VAL A 71 -9.85 -1.02 -8.85
C VAL A 71 -10.15 -0.70 -7.40
N TRP A 72 -10.80 0.42 -7.15
CA TRP A 72 -11.12 0.87 -5.80
C TRP A 72 -12.38 0.20 -5.23
N GLY A 73 -12.23 -0.47 -4.09
CA GLY A 73 -13.31 -1.07 -3.31
C GLY A 73 -13.44 -0.40 -1.95
N LYS A 74 -14.38 0.55 -1.80
CA LYS A 74 -14.69 1.10 -0.47
C LYS A 74 -15.45 0.05 0.34
N GLU A 75 -14.94 -0.29 1.51
CA GLU A 75 -15.57 -1.24 2.43
C GLU A 75 -15.98 -0.55 3.73
N ASN A 76 -17.03 -1.05 4.38
CA ASN A 76 -17.46 -0.61 5.70
C ASN A 76 -17.67 -1.85 6.57
N PHE A 77 -16.56 -2.51 6.93
CA PHE A 77 -16.55 -3.63 7.87
C PHE A 77 -16.59 -3.16 9.32
#